data_AF-A0A6G7Y3C0-F1
#
_entry.id   AF-A0A6G7Y3C0-F1
#
_cell.length_a   1.000
_cell.length_b   1.000
_cell.length_c   1.000
_cell.angle_alpha   90.00
_cell.angle_beta   90.00
_cell.angle_gamma   90.00
#
_symmetry.space_group_name_H-M   'P 1'
#
loop_
_entity.id
_entity.type
_entity.pdbx_description
1 polymer ?
#
loop_
_entity_poly.entity_id
_entity_poly.type
_entity_poly.pdbx_seq_one_letter_code
_entity_poly.pdbx_strand_id
1 'polypeptide(L)'
;MEEATKATVLFAIAIALRYRVVSKLQAVTLAGLSAAGFAFTENILYYSRAIVYSSVTIGTGNPEDALHQIVFLRGVKTAFGHPLFTTLLALGFIIGLRAQSKIVRILAPLGGYLAASLGHMMFNFFASVGMDDTLMAIIGWVIALSIAIHLVRTVLAQGRLLRDRLDDYVSMGWLPASVVPLFARQRTRWASFFISITYGWRAMVATLRIQRTMSELAYLRDAQLLGTVDDGGDVRARALLDRARDLAPIAITDPATQKVQLPKLPAWFRRRKRRAEAVGPWGPPGSGQIPASFLPGQVGSPGYSPVDPRWGPPRG
;
A
#
# COMPACT_ATOMS: atom_id res chain seq x y z
N MET A 1 19.23 -20.37 -21.25
CA MET A 1 20.11 -19.27 -20.79
C MET A 1 19.37 -18.22 -19.96
N GLU A 2 18.08 -17.95 -20.23
CA GLU A 2 17.33 -16.89 -19.54
C GLU A 2 17.04 -17.14 -18.05
N GLU A 3 16.63 -18.35 -17.67
CA GLU A 3 16.47 -18.75 -16.25
C GLU A 3 17.76 -18.61 -15.45
N ALA A 4 18.91 -18.97 -16.04
CA ALA A 4 20.20 -18.93 -15.36
C ALA A 4 20.60 -17.49 -15.03
N THR A 5 20.40 -16.55 -15.95
CA THR A 5 20.67 -15.12 -15.72
C THR A 5 19.72 -14.53 -14.68
N LYS A 6 18.41 -14.86 -14.75
CA LYS A 6 17.42 -14.49 -13.72
C LYS A 6 17.82 -15.03 -12.35
N ALA A 7 18.20 -16.30 -12.29
CA ALA A 7 18.62 -16.95 -11.06
C ALA A 7 19.88 -16.31 -10.46
N THR A 8 20.86 -15.96 -11.30
CA THR A 8 22.11 -15.31 -10.87
C THR A 8 21.85 -13.91 -10.30
N VAL A 9 20.99 -13.12 -10.95
CA VAL A 9 20.62 -11.78 -10.45
C VAL A 9 19.84 -11.89 -9.14
N LEU A 10 18.87 -12.81 -9.04
CA LEU A 10 18.15 -13.02 -7.79
C LEU A 10 19.07 -13.53 -6.67
N PHE A 11 20.02 -14.40 -7.00
CA PHE A 11 21.03 -14.91 -6.07
C PHE A 11 21.93 -13.79 -5.55
N ALA A 12 22.41 -12.93 -6.45
CA ALA A 12 23.25 -11.78 -6.10
C ALA A 12 22.50 -10.79 -5.21
N ILE A 13 21.23 -10.49 -5.54
CA ILE A 13 20.36 -9.63 -4.72
C ILE A 13 20.10 -10.27 -3.35
N ALA A 14 19.78 -11.57 -3.33
CA ALA A 14 19.52 -12.31 -2.10
C ALA A 14 20.77 -12.37 -1.20
N ILE A 15 21.97 -12.55 -1.76
CA ILE A 15 23.24 -12.51 -1.05
C ILE A 15 23.54 -11.10 -0.53
N ALA A 16 23.43 -10.08 -1.38
CA ALA A 16 23.74 -8.69 -1.03
C ALA A 16 22.81 -8.17 0.08
N LEU A 17 21.56 -8.63 0.10
CA LEU A 17 20.55 -8.20 1.06
C LEU A 17 20.29 -9.22 2.17
N ARG A 18 21.09 -10.31 2.27
CA ARG A 18 20.87 -11.39 3.24
C ARG A 18 20.80 -10.93 4.70
N TYR A 19 21.48 -9.84 5.03
CA TYR A 19 21.48 -9.24 6.37
C TYR A 19 20.42 -8.13 6.56
N ARG A 20 19.78 -7.67 5.47
CA ARG A 20 18.77 -6.60 5.49
C ARG A 20 17.34 -7.11 5.28
N VAL A 21 17.17 -8.30 4.72
CA VAL A 21 15.88 -8.96 4.50
C VAL A 21 15.49 -9.67 5.79
N VAL A 22 14.61 -9.04 6.57
CA VAL A 22 14.23 -9.55 7.90
C VAL A 22 12.89 -10.29 7.86
N SER A 23 12.08 -10.10 6.80
CA SER A 23 10.75 -10.69 6.69
C SER A 23 10.50 -11.42 5.37
N LYS A 24 9.67 -12.47 5.41
CA LYS A 24 9.18 -13.21 4.24
C LYS A 24 8.57 -12.27 3.20
N LEU A 25 7.84 -11.26 3.67
CA LEU A 25 7.12 -10.30 2.83
C LEU A 25 8.09 -9.39 2.07
N GLN A 26 9.13 -8.86 2.73
CA GLN A 26 10.15 -8.03 2.08
C GLN A 26 10.83 -8.77 0.92
N ALA A 27 11.12 -10.05 1.12
CA ALA A 27 11.76 -10.88 0.12
C ALA A 27 10.83 -11.20 -1.07
N VAL A 28 9.57 -11.55 -0.81
CA VAL A 28 8.57 -11.77 -1.88
C VAL A 28 8.36 -10.48 -2.68
N THR A 29 8.25 -9.32 -2.02
CA THR A 29 8.09 -8.05 -2.73
C THR A 29 9.32 -7.69 -3.56
N LEU A 30 10.52 -7.94 -3.05
CA LEU A 30 11.76 -7.67 -3.79
C LEU A 30 11.88 -8.58 -5.01
N ALA A 31 11.54 -9.85 -4.86
CA ALA A 31 11.50 -10.79 -5.96
C ALA A 31 10.45 -10.43 -7.01
N GLY A 32 9.24 -10.07 -6.58
CA GLY A 32 8.19 -9.60 -7.48
C GLY A 32 8.61 -8.35 -8.26
N LEU A 33 9.27 -7.40 -7.61
CA LEU A 33 9.78 -6.20 -8.27
C LEU A 33 10.91 -6.54 -9.26
N SER A 34 11.82 -7.45 -8.90
CA SER A 34 12.86 -7.94 -9.80
C SER A 34 12.26 -8.67 -11.02
N ALA A 35 11.20 -9.46 -10.81
CA ALA A 35 10.48 -10.16 -11.87
C ALA A 35 9.82 -9.19 -12.84
N ALA A 36 9.17 -8.15 -12.31
CA ALA A 36 8.54 -7.10 -13.10
C ALA A 36 9.59 -6.34 -13.93
N GLY A 37 10.75 -6.01 -13.35
CA GLY A 37 11.86 -5.38 -14.07
C GLY A 37 12.41 -6.25 -15.21
N PHE A 38 12.52 -7.56 -15.00
CA PHE A 38 12.92 -8.47 -16.07
C PHE A 38 11.88 -8.53 -17.18
N ALA A 39 10.61 -8.74 -16.83
CA ALA A 39 9.50 -8.80 -17.79
C ALA A 39 9.45 -7.52 -18.66
N PHE A 40 9.68 -6.36 -18.05
CA PHE A 40 9.75 -5.09 -18.75
C PHE A 40 10.91 -5.04 -19.76
N THR A 41 12.11 -5.43 -19.33
CA THR A 41 13.31 -5.44 -20.19
C THR A 41 13.14 -6.40 -21.37
N GLU A 42 12.57 -7.57 -21.11
CA GLU A 42 12.31 -8.57 -22.14
C GLU A 42 11.26 -8.08 -23.15
N ASN A 43 10.16 -7.48 -22.68
CA ASN A 43 9.14 -6.93 -23.56
C ASN A 43 9.71 -5.84 -24.48
N ILE A 44 10.61 -4.98 -24.00
CA ILE A 44 11.31 -4.00 -24.86
C ILE A 44 12.15 -4.69 -25.95
N LEU A 45 12.88 -5.75 -25.61
CA LEU A 45 13.69 -6.50 -26.59
C LEU A 45 12.83 -7.19 -27.66
N TYR A 46 11.63 -7.65 -27.30
CA TYR A 46 10.71 -8.24 -28.27
C TYR A 46 10.02 -7.19 -29.14
N TYR A 47 9.60 -6.06 -28.57
CA TYR A 47 9.03 -4.95 -29.35
C TYR A 47 10.04 -4.39 -30.35
N SER A 48 11.29 -4.18 -29.92
CA SER A 48 12.36 -3.74 -30.82
C SER A 48 12.65 -4.74 -31.94
N ARG A 49 12.70 -6.05 -31.64
CA ARG A 49 12.85 -7.09 -32.69
C ARG A 49 11.66 -7.12 -33.66
N ALA A 50 10.43 -6.96 -33.18
CA ALA A 50 9.25 -6.92 -34.02
C ALA A 50 9.27 -5.74 -35.00
N ILE A 51 9.64 -4.55 -34.51
CA ILE A 51 9.78 -3.32 -35.32
C ILE A 51 10.91 -3.46 -36.35
N VAL A 52 12.05 -4.02 -35.95
CA VAL A 52 13.17 -4.25 -36.87
C VAL A 52 12.80 -5.28 -37.94
N TYR A 53 12.14 -6.37 -37.57
CA TYR A 53 11.72 -7.40 -38.53
C TYR A 53 10.71 -6.87 -39.55
N SER A 54 9.74 -6.06 -39.12
CA SER A 54 8.72 -5.47 -40.01
C SER A 54 9.23 -4.32 -40.86
N SER A 55 10.32 -3.65 -40.46
CA SER A 55 10.93 -2.55 -41.24
C SER A 55 11.94 -3.02 -42.29
N VAL A 56 12.52 -4.21 -42.11
CA VAL A 56 13.58 -4.73 -43.00
C VAL A 56 13.06 -5.80 -43.97
N THR A 57 11.92 -6.45 -43.67
CA THR A 57 11.37 -7.54 -44.49
C THR A 57 10.25 -7.04 -45.41
N ILE A 58 10.44 -7.15 -46.73
CA ILE A 58 9.44 -6.75 -47.73
C ILE A 58 8.35 -7.83 -47.83
N GLY A 59 7.08 -7.46 -47.63
CA GLY A 59 5.91 -8.34 -47.85
C GLY A 59 5.21 -8.89 -46.60
N THR A 60 5.56 -8.44 -45.38
CA THR A 60 5.04 -9.01 -44.11
C THR A 60 3.76 -8.35 -43.55
N GLY A 61 2.97 -7.67 -44.38
CA GLY A 61 1.75 -6.97 -43.90
C GLY A 61 2.04 -5.67 -43.16
N ASN A 62 1.02 -5.05 -42.56
CA ASN A 62 1.13 -3.74 -41.93
C ASN A 62 1.97 -3.83 -40.63
N PRO A 63 3.09 -3.08 -40.50
CA PRO A 63 3.98 -3.14 -39.33
C PRO A 63 3.28 -2.87 -38.00
N GLU A 64 2.23 -2.07 -38.02
CA GLU A 64 1.41 -1.73 -36.85
C GLU A 64 0.64 -2.95 -36.33
N ASP A 65 0.08 -3.78 -37.22
CA ASP A 65 -0.70 -4.97 -36.82
C ASP A 65 0.19 -6.04 -36.16
N ALA A 66 1.39 -6.26 -36.70
CA ALA A 66 2.37 -7.16 -36.10
C ALA A 66 2.84 -6.66 -34.71
N LEU A 67 2.99 -5.34 -34.55
CA LEU A 67 3.30 -4.72 -33.27
C LEU A 67 2.15 -4.90 -32.28
N HIS A 68 0.91 -4.60 -32.68
CA HIS A 68 -0.29 -4.76 -31.85
C HIS A 68 -0.49 -6.21 -31.41
N GLN A 69 -0.27 -7.19 -32.30
CA GLN A 69 -0.40 -8.60 -32.00
C GLN A 69 0.65 -9.07 -30.98
N ILE A 70 1.91 -8.65 -31.14
CA ILE A 70 3.00 -9.01 -30.21
C ILE A 70 2.81 -8.32 -28.85
N VAL A 71 2.37 -7.06 -28.83
CA VAL A 71 2.03 -6.35 -27.60
C VAL A 71 0.87 -7.03 -26.88
N PHE A 72 -0.15 -7.49 -27.59
CA PHE A 72 -1.28 -8.18 -26.96
C PHE A 72 -0.87 -9.56 -26.42
N LEU A 73 -0.16 -10.36 -27.21
CA LEU A 73 0.35 -11.67 -26.80
C LEU A 73 1.27 -11.56 -25.59
N ARG A 74 2.26 -10.66 -25.61
CA ARG A 74 3.26 -10.57 -24.54
C ARG A 74 2.83 -9.71 -23.36
N GLY A 75 2.22 -8.56 -23.66
CA GLY A 75 1.81 -7.59 -22.65
C GLY A 75 0.53 -7.96 -21.92
N VAL A 76 -0.32 -8.81 -22.50
CA VAL A 76 -1.59 -9.24 -21.90
C VAL A 76 -1.66 -10.76 -21.73
N LYS A 77 -1.50 -11.54 -22.82
CA LYS A 77 -1.70 -13.00 -22.73
C LYS A 77 -0.63 -13.71 -21.91
N THR A 78 0.65 -13.36 -22.02
CA THR A 78 1.75 -14.07 -21.32
C THR A 78 2.46 -13.23 -20.25
N ALA A 79 1.94 -12.06 -19.91
CA ALA A 79 2.57 -11.14 -18.94
C ALA A 79 2.76 -11.74 -17.54
N PHE A 80 1.99 -12.77 -17.20
CA PHE A 80 2.07 -13.45 -15.91
C PHE A 80 3.25 -14.44 -15.79
N GLY A 81 3.83 -14.90 -16.91
CA GLY A 81 4.79 -16.01 -16.91
C GLY A 81 6.04 -15.68 -16.12
N HIS A 82 6.66 -14.53 -16.41
CA HIS A 82 7.89 -14.12 -15.73
C HIS A 82 7.69 -13.81 -14.24
N PRO A 83 6.64 -13.09 -13.81
CA PRO A 83 6.29 -12.95 -12.39
C PRO A 83 6.09 -14.29 -11.67
N LEU A 84 5.40 -15.25 -12.29
CA LEU A 84 5.13 -16.56 -11.69
C LEU A 84 6.41 -17.34 -11.38
N PHE A 85 7.24 -17.58 -12.39
CA PHE A 85 8.45 -18.39 -12.23
C PHE A 85 9.47 -17.72 -11.32
N THR A 86 9.59 -16.39 -11.39
CA THR A 86 10.49 -15.64 -10.50
C THR A 86 10.02 -15.69 -9.05
N THR A 87 8.70 -15.70 -8.80
CA THR A 87 8.14 -15.83 -7.45
C THR A 87 8.43 -17.22 -6.85
N LEU A 88 8.37 -18.29 -7.65
CA LEU A 88 8.72 -19.65 -7.20
C LEU A 88 10.20 -19.77 -6.82
N LEU A 89 11.08 -19.23 -7.67
CA LEU A 89 12.51 -19.14 -7.37
C LEU A 89 12.75 -18.40 -6.04
N ALA A 90 12.13 -17.23 -5.90
CA ALA A 90 12.26 -16.41 -4.70
C ALA A 90 11.77 -17.10 -3.43
N LEU A 91 10.64 -17.81 -3.50
CA LEU A 91 10.12 -18.58 -2.38
C LEU A 91 11.13 -19.62 -1.92
N GLY A 92 11.76 -20.34 -2.85
CA GLY A 92 12.84 -21.28 -2.55
C GLY A 92 14.00 -20.62 -1.81
N PHE A 93 14.45 -19.45 -2.30
CA PHE A 93 15.50 -18.66 -1.65
C PHE A 93 15.15 -18.25 -0.22
N ILE A 94 13.92 -17.76 -0.01
CA ILE A 94 13.45 -17.29 1.29
C ILE A 94 13.37 -18.43 2.30
N ILE A 95 12.84 -19.57 1.88
CA ILE A 95 12.76 -20.77 2.72
C ILE A 95 14.17 -21.20 3.10
N GLY A 96 15.10 -21.22 2.15
CA GLY A 96 16.50 -21.55 2.40
C GLY A 96 17.16 -20.61 3.41
N LEU A 97 17.02 -19.30 3.24
CA LEU A 97 17.60 -18.29 4.13
C LEU A 97 17.10 -18.37 5.58
N ARG A 98 15.86 -18.85 5.79
CA ARG A 98 15.25 -18.97 7.13
C ARG A 98 15.36 -20.36 7.75
N ALA A 99 15.88 -21.34 7.02
CA ALA A 99 15.94 -22.70 7.50
C ALA A 99 17.07 -22.90 8.53
N GLN A 100 16.73 -23.57 9.63
CA GLN A 100 17.70 -24.01 10.64
C GLN A 100 18.55 -25.19 10.16
N SER A 101 17.96 -26.06 9.32
CA SER A 101 18.67 -27.20 8.73
C SER A 101 19.58 -26.75 7.59
N LYS A 102 20.86 -27.13 7.65
CA LYS A 102 21.85 -26.92 6.58
C LYS A 102 21.38 -27.52 5.25
N ILE A 103 20.65 -28.64 5.30
CA ILE A 103 20.11 -29.32 4.12
C ILE A 103 19.01 -28.46 3.48
N VAL A 104 18.04 -27.99 4.26
CA VAL A 104 16.93 -27.17 3.75
C VAL A 104 17.42 -25.83 3.21
N ARG A 105 18.50 -25.28 3.79
CA ARG A 105 19.16 -24.06 3.33
C ARG A 105 19.68 -24.15 1.89
N ILE A 106 20.02 -25.35 1.42
CA ILE A 106 20.51 -25.63 0.07
C ILE A 106 19.40 -26.18 -0.82
N LEU A 107 18.60 -27.13 -0.31
CA LEU A 107 17.55 -27.78 -1.09
C LEU A 107 16.38 -26.86 -1.41
N ALA A 108 16.02 -25.93 -0.52
CA ALA A 108 14.87 -25.06 -0.78
C ALA A 108 15.11 -24.07 -1.93
N PRO A 109 16.27 -23.37 -2.03
CA PRO A 109 16.59 -22.56 -3.20
C PRO A 109 16.67 -23.39 -4.49
N LEU A 110 17.28 -24.57 -4.42
CA LEU A 110 17.38 -25.47 -5.56
C LEU A 110 16.01 -25.96 -6.03
N GLY A 111 15.13 -26.33 -5.10
CA GLY A 111 13.76 -26.72 -5.39
C GLY A 111 12.94 -25.58 -6.01
N GLY A 112 13.11 -24.35 -5.52
CA GLY A 112 12.49 -23.16 -6.12
C GLY A 112 12.97 -22.91 -7.56
N TYR A 113 14.27 -23.08 -7.81
CA TYR A 113 14.83 -23.01 -9.16
C TYR A 113 14.29 -24.10 -10.09
N LEU A 114 14.32 -25.36 -9.65
CA LEU A 114 13.81 -26.48 -10.44
C LEU A 114 12.32 -26.33 -10.74
N ALA A 115 11.51 -25.89 -9.77
CA ALA A 115 10.08 -25.64 -9.99
C ALA A 115 9.85 -24.51 -11.01
N ALA A 116 10.64 -23.43 -10.95
CA ALA A 116 10.57 -22.35 -11.92
C ALA A 116 10.95 -22.84 -13.34
N SER A 117 12.05 -23.58 -13.46
CA SER A 117 12.51 -24.12 -14.75
C SER A 117 11.55 -25.15 -15.34
N LEU A 118 11.01 -26.06 -14.51
CA LEU A 118 10.01 -27.04 -14.95
C LEU A 118 8.72 -26.38 -15.40
N GLY A 119 8.24 -25.37 -14.65
CA GLY A 119 7.06 -24.61 -15.03
C GLY A 119 7.24 -23.91 -16.38
N HIS A 120 8.40 -23.29 -16.60
CA HIS A 120 8.69 -22.64 -17.88
C HIS A 120 8.85 -23.65 -19.02
N MET A 121 9.54 -24.77 -18.79
CA MET A 121 9.68 -25.84 -19.79
C MET A 121 8.32 -26.44 -20.17
N MET A 122 7.43 -26.63 -19.20
CA MET A 122 6.08 -27.14 -19.44
C MET A 122 5.22 -26.13 -20.22
N PHE A 123 5.34 -24.84 -19.91
CA PHE A 123 4.72 -23.78 -20.71
C PHE A 123 5.22 -23.80 -22.16
N ASN A 124 6.54 -23.91 -22.36
CA ASN A 124 7.12 -23.99 -23.71
C ASN A 124 6.73 -25.28 -24.44
N PHE A 125 6.59 -26.40 -23.73
CA PHE A 125 6.11 -27.66 -24.29
C PHE A 125 4.69 -27.52 -24.83
N PHE A 126 3.76 -26.99 -24.03
CA PHE A 126 2.38 -26.79 -24.48
C PHE A 126 2.27 -25.80 -25.65
N ALA A 127 3.08 -24.75 -25.66
CA ALA A 127 3.18 -23.85 -26.80
C ALA A 127 3.69 -24.57 -28.06
N SER A 128 4.69 -25.45 -27.92
CA SER A 128 5.26 -26.20 -29.05
C SER A 128 4.34 -27.29 -29.62
N VAL A 129 3.48 -27.87 -28.78
CA VAL A 129 2.47 -28.88 -29.19
C VAL A 129 1.23 -28.22 -29.82
N GLY A 130 1.19 -26.89 -29.90
CA GLY A 130 0.13 -26.14 -30.58
C GLY A 130 -1.16 -26.01 -29.77
N MET A 131 -1.05 -25.99 -28.43
CA MET A 131 -2.19 -25.68 -27.56
C MET A 131 -2.70 -24.25 -27.85
N ASP A 132 -4.02 -24.06 -27.81
CA ASP A 132 -4.62 -22.74 -28.07
C ASP A 132 -4.07 -21.66 -27.11
N ASP A 133 -3.56 -20.56 -27.69
CA ASP A 133 -2.94 -19.45 -26.97
C ASP A 133 -3.87 -18.83 -25.92
N THR A 134 -5.18 -18.81 -26.20
CA THR A 134 -6.17 -18.21 -25.30
C THR A 134 -6.41 -19.10 -24.09
N LEU A 135 -6.52 -20.41 -24.30
CA LEU A 135 -6.62 -21.39 -23.23
C LEU A 135 -5.37 -21.39 -22.35
N MET A 136 -4.17 -21.34 -22.95
CA MET A 136 -2.91 -21.21 -22.21
C MET A 136 -2.86 -19.94 -21.37
N ALA A 137 -3.29 -18.80 -21.93
CA ALA A 137 -3.36 -17.54 -21.21
C ALA A 137 -4.32 -17.61 -20.02
N ILE A 138 -5.51 -18.19 -20.19
CA ILE A 138 -6.50 -18.35 -19.12
C ILE A 138 -5.94 -19.19 -17.97
N ILE A 139 -5.38 -20.38 -18.29
CA ILE A 139 -4.82 -21.28 -17.27
C ILE A 139 -3.72 -20.58 -16.48
N GLY A 140 -2.79 -19.93 -17.18
CA GLY A 140 -1.67 -19.27 -16.52
C GLY A 140 -2.08 -18.05 -15.69
N TRP A 141 -3.06 -17.25 -16.15
CA TRP A 141 -3.63 -16.16 -15.36
C TRP A 141 -4.37 -16.67 -14.11
N VAL A 142 -5.09 -17.79 -14.20
CA VAL A 142 -5.75 -18.42 -13.05
C VAL A 142 -4.70 -18.84 -12.01
N ILE A 143 -3.60 -19.47 -12.43
CA ILE A 143 -2.50 -19.86 -11.54
C ILE A 143 -1.85 -18.62 -10.90
N ALA A 144 -1.52 -17.61 -11.71
CA ALA A 144 -0.93 -16.35 -11.25
C ALA A 144 -1.80 -15.63 -10.22
N LEU A 145 -3.09 -15.50 -10.52
CA LEU A 145 -4.04 -14.85 -9.64
C LEU A 145 -4.25 -15.66 -8.35
N SER A 146 -4.29 -16.99 -8.44
CA SER A 146 -4.42 -17.87 -7.27
C SER A 146 -3.23 -17.71 -6.31
N ILE A 147 -2.00 -17.67 -6.84
CA ILE A 147 -0.79 -17.43 -6.05
C ILE A 147 -0.82 -16.01 -5.47
N ALA A 148 -1.18 -15.00 -6.27
CA ALA A 148 -1.29 -13.63 -5.79
C ALA A 148 -2.31 -13.49 -4.65
N ILE A 149 -3.50 -14.09 -4.78
CA ILE A 149 -4.54 -14.12 -3.75
C ILE A 149 -4.03 -14.84 -2.50
N HIS A 150 -3.35 -15.99 -2.65
CA HIS A 150 -2.77 -16.72 -1.52
C HIS A 150 -1.72 -15.89 -0.77
N LEU A 151 -0.84 -15.20 -1.49
CA LEU A 151 0.15 -14.29 -0.91
C LEU A 151 -0.54 -13.15 -0.17
N VAL A 152 -1.52 -12.48 -0.79
CA VAL A 152 -2.30 -11.41 -0.16
C VAL A 152 -2.99 -11.90 1.11
N ARG A 153 -3.65 -13.07 1.07
CA ARG A 153 -4.27 -13.68 2.25
C ARG A 153 -3.25 -13.94 3.35
N THR A 154 -2.08 -14.44 3.00
CA THR A 154 -0.99 -14.68 3.96
C THR A 154 -0.52 -13.37 4.60
N VAL A 155 -0.35 -12.30 3.82
CA VAL A 155 -0.02 -10.96 4.32
C VAL A 155 -1.10 -10.43 5.26
N LEU A 156 -2.38 -10.58 4.89
CA LEU A 156 -3.49 -10.13 5.73
C LEU A 156 -3.59 -10.95 7.03
N ALA A 157 -3.22 -12.23 7.00
CA ALA A 157 -3.19 -13.09 8.18
C ALA A 157 -2.02 -12.78 9.13
N GLN A 158 -0.94 -12.11 8.67
CA GLN A 158 0.20 -11.74 9.52
C GLN A 158 -0.14 -10.79 10.66
N GLY A 159 -1.29 -10.09 10.60
CA GLY A 159 -1.73 -9.21 11.68
C GLY A 159 -1.87 -9.91 13.03
N ARG A 160 -2.21 -11.22 13.05
CA ARG A 160 -2.23 -12.01 14.28
C ARG A 160 -0.83 -12.20 14.86
N LEU A 161 0.13 -12.62 14.04
CA LEU A 161 1.52 -12.77 14.47
C LEU A 161 2.09 -11.45 14.99
N LEU A 162 1.82 -10.33 14.32
CA LEU A 162 2.25 -9.01 14.82
C LEU A 162 1.61 -8.68 16.17
N ARG A 163 0.32 -8.99 16.37
CA ARG A 163 -0.35 -8.78 17.65
C ARG A 163 0.31 -9.62 18.74
N ASP A 164 0.41 -10.93 18.54
CA ASP A 164 0.92 -11.87 19.54
C ASP A 164 2.35 -11.51 19.96
N ARG A 165 3.20 -11.13 18.99
CA ARG A 165 4.61 -10.80 19.26
C ARG A 165 4.80 -9.40 19.84
N LEU A 166 3.92 -8.45 19.56
CA LEU A 166 3.96 -7.14 20.21
C LEU A 166 3.39 -7.21 21.64
N ASP A 167 2.49 -8.14 21.92
CA ASP A 167 1.92 -8.36 23.25
C ASP A 167 2.98 -8.87 24.25
N ASP A 168 3.96 -9.66 23.78
CA ASP A 168 5.16 -10.00 24.57
C ASP A 168 5.86 -8.74 25.10
N TYR A 169 6.01 -7.69 24.30
CA TYR A 169 6.64 -6.44 24.73
C TYR A 169 5.74 -5.60 25.64
N VAL A 170 4.42 -5.78 25.58
CA VAL A 170 3.48 -5.17 26.53
C VAL A 170 3.61 -5.85 27.89
N SER A 171 3.63 -7.18 27.94
CA SER A 171 3.80 -7.93 29.19
C SER A 171 5.15 -7.64 29.89
N MET A 172 6.20 -7.36 29.11
CA MET A 172 7.49 -6.90 29.62
C MET A 172 7.54 -5.42 30.00
N GLY A 173 6.48 -4.65 29.76
CA GLY A 173 6.39 -3.22 30.10
C GLY A 173 7.09 -2.26 29.14
N TRP A 174 7.54 -2.73 27.97
CA TRP A 174 8.22 -1.88 26.96
C TRP A 174 7.24 -1.09 26.09
N LEU A 175 6.02 -1.60 25.89
CA LEU A 175 5.00 -0.99 25.04
C LEU A 175 3.64 -0.85 25.76
N PRO A 176 2.86 0.22 25.48
CA PRO A 176 1.48 0.31 25.94
C PRO A 176 0.56 -0.67 25.22
N ALA A 177 -0.41 -1.27 25.91
CA ALA A 177 -1.41 -2.15 25.27
C ALA A 177 -2.21 -1.45 24.15
N SER A 178 -2.39 -0.13 24.25
CA SER A 178 -3.10 0.68 23.25
C SER A 178 -2.41 0.74 21.89
N VAL A 179 -1.08 0.54 21.80
CA VAL A 179 -0.35 0.66 20.53
C VAL A 179 -0.41 -0.62 19.69
N VAL A 180 -0.60 -1.78 20.32
CA VAL A 180 -0.64 -3.08 19.64
C VAL A 180 -1.69 -3.13 18.51
N PRO A 181 -2.97 -2.78 18.73
CA PRO A 181 -3.96 -2.83 17.67
C PRO A 181 -3.68 -1.85 16.52
N LEU A 182 -2.96 -0.75 16.77
CA LEU A 182 -2.60 0.25 15.77
C LEU A 182 -1.64 -0.31 14.73
N PHE A 183 -0.67 -1.11 15.16
CA PHE A 183 0.34 -1.70 14.30
C PHE A 183 0.01 -3.11 13.83
N ALA A 184 -0.83 -3.86 14.54
CA ALA A 184 -1.23 -5.21 14.14
C ALA A 184 -2.28 -5.22 13.02
N ARG A 185 -3.18 -4.23 12.97
CA ARG A 185 -4.28 -4.22 12.01
C ARG A 185 -3.90 -3.49 10.72
N GLN A 186 -3.90 -4.23 9.60
CA GLN A 186 -3.53 -3.68 8.29
C GLN A 186 -4.38 -2.48 7.85
N ARG A 187 -5.70 -2.53 8.11
CA ARG A 187 -6.61 -1.40 7.83
C ARG A 187 -6.19 -0.13 8.56
N THR A 188 -5.76 -0.24 9.82
CA THR A 188 -5.31 0.91 10.62
C THR A 188 -4.01 1.47 10.05
N ARG A 189 -3.05 0.61 9.71
CA ARG A 189 -1.79 1.02 9.06
C ARG A 189 -2.01 1.80 7.76
N TRP A 190 -2.95 1.33 6.94
CA TRP A 190 -3.31 1.99 5.68
C TRP A 190 -3.99 3.33 5.94
N ALA A 191 -4.93 3.38 6.88
CA ALA A 191 -5.57 4.64 7.27
C ALA A 191 -4.53 5.66 7.78
N SER A 192 -3.63 5.27 8.68
CA SER A 192 -2.55 6.13 9.18
C SER A 192 -1.62 6.60 8.06
N PHE A 193 -1.32 5.73 7.08
CA PHE A 193 -0.54 6.11 5.90
C PHE A 193 -1.26 7.18 5.07
N PHE A 194 -2.52 6.95 4.67
CA PHE A 194 -3.27 7.93 3.87
C PHE A 194 -3.47 9.26 4.61
N ILE A 195 -3.69 9.22 5.92
CA ILE A 195 -3.77 10.42 6.75
C ILE A 195 -2.41 11.13 6.78
N SER A 196 -1.30 10.41 6.94
CA SER A 196 0.04 11.00 7.01
C SER A 196 0.43 11.78 5.74
N ILE A 197 -0.10 11.42 4.57
CA ILE A 197 0.08 12.18 3.33
C ILE A 197 -0.44 13.61 3.49
N THR A 198 -1.53 13.80 4.25
CA THR A 198 -2.13 15.12 4.48
C THR A 198 -1.36 16.00 5.46
N TYR A 199 -0.48 15.40 6.27
CA TYR A 199 0.39 16.10 7.23
C TYR A 199 1.77 16.44 6.62
N GLY A 200 1.99 16.09 5.34
CA GLY A 200 3.21 16.38 4.60
C GLY A 200 4.27 15.27 4.64
N TRP A 201 5.34 15.48 3.86
CA TRP A 201 6.36 14.47 3.60
C TRP A 201 7.04 13.92 4.86
N ARG A 202 7.35 14.78 5.84
CA ARG A 202 8.02 14.38 7.09
C ARG A 202 7.16 13.41 7.91
N ALA A 203 5.88 13.71 8.08
CA ALA A 203 4.93 12.84 8.78
C ALA A 203 4.74 11.52 8.04
N MET A 204 4.60 11.55 6.72
CA MET A 204 4.48 10.34 5.90
C MET A 204 5.69 9.41 6.03
N VAL A 205 6.89 9.96 5.92
CA VAL A 205 8.13 9.18 6.09
C VAL A 205 8.26 8.64 7.51
N ALA A 206 7.91 9.43 8.54
CA ALA A 206 7.91 8.98 9.92
C ALA A 206 6.91 7.84 10.16
N THR A 207 5.68 7.95 9.63
CA THR A 207 4.65 6.91 9.69
C THR A 207 5.11 5.60 9.04
N LEU A 208 5.70 5.66 7.84
CA LEU A 208 6.24 4.47 7.19
C LEU A 208 7.39 3.85 7.98
N ARG A 209 8.30 4.67 8.51
CA ARG A 209 9.44 4.21 9.31
C ARG A 209 8.98 3.56 10.61
N ILE A 210 8.06 4.14 11.36
CA ILE A 210 7.59 3.55 12.63
C ILE A 210 6.84 2.24 12.38
N GLN A 211 5.99 2.17 11.35
CA GLN A 211 5.30 0.94 10.99
C GLN A 211 6.28 -0.18 10.61
N ARG A 212 7.36 0.17 9.90
CA ARG A 212 8.45 -0.76 9.59
C ARG A 212 9.19 -1.21 10.85
N THR A 213 9.59 -0.27 11.71
CA THR A 213 10.28 -0.56 12.98
C THR A 213 9.46 -1.50 13.87
N MET A 214 8.16 -1.24 14.03
CA MET A 214 7.26 -2.10 14.82
C MET A 214 7.09 -3.50 14.21
N SER A 215 7.02 -3.58 12.87
CA SER A 215 6.98 -4.89 12.19
C SER A 215 8.29 -5.66 12.36
N GLU A 216 9.44 -4.97 12.25
CA GLU A 216 10.76 -5.57 12.46
C GLU A 216 10.95 -6.05 13.91
N LEU A 217 10.45 -5.29 14.89
CA LEU A 217 10.48 -5.68 16.31
C LEU A 217 9.67 -6.97 16.56
N ALA A 218 8.47 -7.07 15.99
CA ALA A 218 7.62 -8.26 16.10
C ALA A 218 8.29 -9.49 15.45
N TYR A 219 8.86 -9.33 14.25
CA TYR A 219 9.57 -10.42 13.58
C TYR A 219 10.86 -10.82 14.27
N LEU A 220 11.58 -9.88 14.89
CA LEU A 220 12.76 -10.17 15.70
C LEU A 220 12.38 -11.02 16.91
N ARG A 221 11.28 -10.69 17.58
CA ARG A 221 10.78 -11.49 18.71
C ARG A 221 10.37 -12.90 18.29
N ASP A 222 9.67 -13.02 17.17
CA ASP A 222 9.32 -14.33 16.59
C ASP A 222 10.58 -15.16 16.29
N ALA A 223 11.61 -14.52 15.75
CA ALA A 223 12.88 -15.15 15.43
C ALA A 223 13.68 -15.57 16.69
N GLN A 224 13.62 -14.77 17.77
CA GLN A 224 14.19 -15.10 19.08
C GLN A 224 13.49 -16.30 19.72
N LEU A 225 12.15 -16.34 19.70
CA LEU A 225 11.37 -17.46 20.24
C LEU A 225 11.63 -18.78 19.49
N LEU A 226 11.94 -18.69 18.20
CA LEU A 226 12.32 -19.85 17.38
C LEU A 226 13.81 -20.23 17.53
N GLY A 227 14.59 -19.50 18.34
CA GLY A 227 16.03 -19.75 18.54
C GLY A 227 16.89 -19.47 17.31
N THR A 228 16.39 -18.65 16.37
CA THR A 228 17.04 -18.40 15.07
C THR A 228 18.00 -17.20 15.07
N VAL A 229 18.05 -16.46 16.19
CA VAL A 229 18.85 -15.24 16.38
C VAL A 229 19.79 -15.44 17.56
N ASP A 230 21.01 -14.92 17.43
CA ASP A 230 22.06 -14.95 18.44
C ASP A 230 21.83 -13.93 19.56
N ASP A 231 22.72 -13.92 20.57
CA ASP A 231 22.64 -13.03 21.74
C ASP A 231 22.59 -11.53 21.39
N GLY A 232 22.93 -11.15 20.14
CA GLY A 232 22.78 -9.79 19.61
C GLY A 232 21.33 -9.35 19.37
N GLY A 233 20.37 -10.28 19.42
CA GLY A 233 18.94 -10.00 19.22
C GLY A 233 18.39 -8.95 20.20
N ASP A 234 18.79 -9.01 21.46
CA ASP A 234 18.27 -8.10 22.50
C ASP A 234 18.77 -6.67 22.31
N VAL A 235 20.04 -6.51 21.92
CA VAL A 235 20.61 -5.20 21.58
C VAL A 235 19.84 -4.58 20.41
N ARG A 236 19.53 -5.39 19.39
CA ARG A 236 18.75 -4.95 18.23
C ARG A 236 17.31 -4.60 18.62
N ALA A 237 16.69 -5.36 19.53
CA ALA A 237 15.34 -5.08 20.01
C ALA A 237 15.28 -3.72 20.72
N ARG A 238 16.26 -3.40 21.57
CA ARG A 238 16.37 -2.09 22.23
C ARG A 238 16.53 -0.96 21.21
N ALA A 239 17.42 -1.11 20.24
CA ALA A 239 17.62 -0.11 19.19
C ALA A 239 16.34 0.15 18.36
N LEU A 240 15.54 -0.90 18.11
CA LEU A 240 14.24 -0.76 17.43
C LEU A 240 13.21 -0.05 18.32
N LEU A 241 13.17 -0.33 19.62
CA LEU A 241 12.29 0.35 20.57
C LEU A 241 12.63 1.84 20.69
N ASP A 242 13.91 2.19 20.80
CA ASP A 242 14.36 3.59 20.88
C ASP A 242 14.03 4.34 19.58
N ARG A 243 14.28 3.71 18.44
CA ARG A 243 13.88 4.28 17.14
C ARG A 243 12.36 4.46 17.01
N ALA A 244 11.56 3.56 17.58
CA ALA A 244 10.11 3.72 17.59
C ALA A 244 9.68 4.90 18.47
N ARG A 245 10.32 5.09 19.64
CA ARG A 245 10.11 6.24 20.53
C ARG A 245 10.45 7.56 19.85
N ASP A 246 11.57 7.64 19.13
CA ASP A 246 11.98 8.86 18.41
C ASP A 246 11.02 9.24 17.27
N LEU A 247 10.41 8.23 16.63
CA LEU A 247 9.49 8.45 15.51
C LEU A 247 8.05 8.75 15.97
N ALA A 248 7.66 8.30 17.16
CA ALA A 248 6.29 8.40 17.67
C ALA A 248 5.72 9.83 17.69
N PRO A 249 6.48 10.89 18.06
CA PRO A 249 5.96 12.27 18.07
C PRO A 249 5.62 12.82 16.68
N ILE A 250 6.27 12.32 15.63
CA ILE A 250 6.16 12.84 14.26
C ILE A 250 5.20 11.98 13.44
N ALA A 251 5.13 10.68 13.75
CA ALA A 251 4.33 9.72 13.00
C ALA A 251 2.85 9.81 13.35
N ILE A 252 2.01 9.63 12.33
CA ILE A 252 0.60 9.32 12.51
C ILE A 252 0.47 7.85 12.87
N THR A 253 0.07 7.56 14.11
CA THR A 253 -0.07 6.18 14.64
C THR A 253 -1.53 5.80 14.83
N ASP A 254 -2.37 6.74 15.25
CA ASP A 254 -3.77 6.48 15.54
C ASP A 254 -4.70 7.32 14.63
N PRO A 255 -5.36 6.68 13.65
CA PRO A 255 -6.27 7.37 12.74
C PRO A 255 -7.59 7.78 13.41
N ALA A 256 -7.92 7.28 14.60
CA ALA A 256 -9.12 7.67 15.33
C ALA A 256 -8.96 9.06 15.98
N THR A 257 -7.77 9.34 16.52
CA THR A 257 -7.44 10.63 17.14
C THR A 257 -6.87 11.62 16.13
N GLN A 258 -5.98 11.19 15.23
CA GLN A 258 -5.34 12.04 14.24
C GLN A 258 -6.12 11.98 12.92
N LYS A 259 -7.07 12.90 12.74
CA LYS A 259 -7.90 12.98 11.53
C LYS A 259 -7.20 13.68 10.37
N VAL A 260 -7.72 13.46 9.16
CA VAL A 260 -7.28 14.09 7.90
C VAL A 260 -7.19 15.61 8.06
N GLN A 261 -6.01 16.20 7.77
CA GLN A 261 -5.88 17.64 7.63
C GLN A 261 -6.27 18.05 6.22
N LEU A 262 -7.49 18.55 6.06
CA LEU A 262 -7.92 19.14 4.80
C LEU A 262 -7.14 20.44 4.57
N PRO A 263 -6.62 20.68 3.35
CA PRO A 263 -5.97 21.95 3.04
C PRO A 263 -6.95 23.08 3.35
N LYS A 264 -6.50 24.08 4.12
CA LYS A 264 -7.30 25.28 4.39
C LYS A 264 -7.58 25.96 3.06
N LEU A 265 -8.76 25.73 2.49
CA LEU A 265 -9.16 26.38 1.24
C LEU A 265 -8.98 27.90 1.41
N PRO A 266 -8.36 28.58 0.43
CA PRO A 266 -8.21 30.02 0.45
C PRO A 266 -9.55 30.70 0.70
N ALA A 267 -9.56 31.80 1.46
CA ALA A 267 -10.79 32.51 1.80
C ALA A 267 -11.62 32.90 0.56
N TRP A 268 -10.95 33.15 -0.58
CA TRP A 268 -11.60 33.47 -1.86
C TRP A 268 -12.42 32.29 -2.44
N PHE A 269 -12.03 31.04 -2.18
CA PHE A 269 -12.79 29.84 -2.58
C PHE A 269 -14.07 29.69 -1.75
N ARG A 270 -14.04 30.03 -0.45
CA ARG A 270 -15.24 30.03 0.42
C ARG A 270 -16.20 31.17 0.08
N ARG A 271 -15.68 32.33 -0.34
CA ARG A 271 -16.48 33.48 -0.77
C ARG A 271 -17.33 33.15 -1.99
N ARG A 272 -16.84 32.29 -2.90
CA ARG A 272 -17.56 31.84 -4.09
C ARG A 272 -18.75 30.94 -3.77
N LYS A 273 -18.66 30.11 -2.72
CA LYS A 273 -19.76 29.24 -2.28
C LYS A 273 -20.90 30.03 -1.62
N ARG A 274 -20.57 31.05 -0.79
CA ARG A 274 -21.58 31.98 -0.26
C ARG A 274 -22.26 32.84 -1.32
N ARG A 275 -21.55 33.17 -2.41
CA ARG A 275 -22.13 33.94 -3.54
C ARG A 275 -23.03 33.08 -4.42
N ALA A 276 -22.81 31.76 -4.47
CA ALA A 276 -23.68 30.81 -5.16
C ALA A 276 -24.98 30.51 -4.38
N GLU A 277 -24.98 30.67 -3.06
CA GLU A 277 -26.20 30.60 -2.22
C GLU A 277 -26.97 31.93 -2.17
N ALA A 278 -26.41 33.02 -2.72
CA ALA A 278 -27.03 34.36 -2.77
C ALA A 278 -27.66 34.67 -4.14
N VAL A 279 -28.08 33.66 -4.89
CA VAL A 279 -28.90 33.82 -6.09
C VAL A 279 -30.32 33.38 -5.70
N GLY A 280 -31.12 34.36 -5.28
CA GLY A 280 -32.53 34.16 -4.96
C GLY A 280 -33.34 33.82 -6.21
N PRO A 281 -34.36 32.97 -6.11
CA PRO A 281 -35.35 32.85 -7.16
C PRO A 281 -36.51 33.78 -6.82
N TRP A 282 -36.89 34.63 -7.76
CA TRP A 282 -38.21 35.24 -7.89
C TRP A 282 -39.29 34.62 -7.00
N GLY A 283 -39.63 35.32 -5.92
CA GLY A 283 -40.77 35.06 -5.04
C GLY A 283 -41.35 36.42 -4.64
N PRO A 284 -42.68 36.53 -4.42
CA PRO A 284 -43.33 37.82 -4.16
C PRO A 284 -42.77 38.46 -2.87
N PRO A 285 -42.62 39.80 -2.83
CA PRO A 285 -42.06 40.48 -1.66
C PRO A 285 -42.96 40.24 -0.43
N GLY A 286 -42.37 39.61 0.60
CA GLY A 286 -43.02 39.46 1.90
C GLY A 286 -43.33 40.83 2.49
N SER A 287 -44.58 41.01 2.94
CA SER A 287 -45.01 42.20 3.65
C SER A 287 -44.20 42.38 4.92
N GLY A 288 -43.49 43.50 5.02
CA GLY A 288 -42.90 43.95 6.28
C GLY A 288 -41.39 43.80 6.33
N GLN A 289 -40.69 44.70 5.64
CA GLN A 289 -39.40 45.24 6.06
C GLN A 289 -39.13 46.53 5.27
N ILE A 290 -39.85 47.58 5.65
CA ILE A 290 -39.49 48.95 5.29
C ILE A 290 -38.34 49.36 6.22
N PRO A 291 -37.18 49.79 5.70
CA PRO A 291 -36.11 50.33 6.54
C PRO A 291 -36.55 51.68 7.12
N ALA A 292 -36.41 51.82 8.44
CA ALA A 292 -36.73 53.04 9.16
C ALA A 292 -35.75 54.16 8.78
N SER A 293 -36.28 55.14 8.06
CA SER A 293 -36.06 56.59 8.16
C SER A 293 -34.64 57.17 8.03
N PHE A 294 -34.46 58.00 6.99
CA PHE A 294 -33.91 59.35 7.14
C PHE A 294 -34.90 60.34 6.52
N LEU A 295 -35.30 61.36 7.31
CA LEU A 295 -36.03 62.61 6.97
C LEU A 295 -37.57 62.68 7.23
N PRO A 296 -38.09 63.89 7.52
CA PRO A 296 -38.80 64.17 8.78
C PRO A 296 -40.31 64.40 8.62
N GLY A 297 -41.02 64.17 9.73
CA GLY A 297 -42.38 64.66 9.94
C GLY A 297 -43.45 63.60 9.74
N GLN A 298 -43.94 63.00 10.84
CA GLN A 298 -45.37 63.01 11.18
C GLN A 298 -45.61 62.34 12.54
N VAL A 299 -46.67 62.82 13.17
CA VAL A 299 -47.09 62.70 14.58
C VAL A 299 -47.78 61.36 14.85
N GLY A 300 -47.62 60.83 16.08
CA GLY A 300 -48.44 59.78 16.71
C GLY A 300 -47.72 58.43 16.84
N SER A 301 -47.66 57.72 17.97
CA SER A 301 -48.37 57.77 19.26
C SER A 301 -47.48 57.07 20.32
N PRO A 302 -47.74 57.23 21.64
CA PRO A 302 -46.81 56.87 22.71
C PRO A 302 -46.58 55.36 22.83
N GLY A 303 -45.31 54.94 22.86
CA GLY A 303 -44.91 53.56 23.13
C GLY A 303 -45.29 53.13 24.55
N TYR A 304 -45.99 52.01 24.65
CA TYR A 304 -46.31 51.36 25.91
C TYR A 304 -45.03 50.78 26.52
N SER A 305 -44.58 51.34 27.65
CA SER A 305 -43.48 50.80 28.45
C SER A 305 -43.98 49.58 29.23
N PRO A 306 -43.26 48.44 29.25
CA PRO A 306 -43.63 47.31 30.08
C PRO A 306 -43.64 47.72 31.56
N VAL A 307 -44.75 47.47 32.24
CA VAL A 307 -44.95 47.75 33.67
C VAL A 307 -44.15 46.75 34.51
N ASP A 308 -43.39 47.25 35.48
CA ASP A 308 -42.67 46.45 36.48
C ASP A 308 -43.69 45.72 37.39
N PRO A 309 -43.64 44.37 37.47
CA PRO A 309 -44.62 43.57 38.22
C PRO A 309 -44.54 43.71 39.75
N ARG A 310 -43.76 44.64 40.30
CA ARG A 310 -43.63 44.88 41.75
C ARG A 310 -44.43 46.06 42.29
N TRP A 311 -45.26 46.71 41.46
CA TRP A 311 -46.10 47.81 41.91
C TRP A 311 -47.47 47.32 42.39
N GLY A 312 -47.78 47.54 43.67
CA GLY A 312 -49.09 47.31 44.29
C GLY A 312 -49.58 48.59 45.00
N PRO A 313 -50.89 48.88 45.01
CA PRO A 313 -51.42 50.15 45.48
C PRO A 313 -51.38 50.28 47.03
N PRO A 314 -51.24 51.51 47.57
CA PRO A 314 -51.29 51.77 49.00
C PRO A 314 -52.67 51.49 49.60
N ARG A 315 -52.68 50.96 50.83
CA ARG A 315 -53.88 50.67 51.61
C ARG A 315 -54.47 51.97 52.16
N GLY A 316 -55.73 52.23 51.81
CA GLY A 316 -56.66 53.12 52.48
C GLY A 316 -57.96 52.36 52.68
#